data_AF-A0A9E3MVI8-F1
#
_entry.id   AF-A0A9E3MVI8-F1
#
_cell.length_a   1.000
_cell.length_b   1.000
_cell.length_c   1.000
_cell.angle_alpha   90.00
_cell.angle_beta   90.00
_cell.angle_gamma   90.00
#
_symmetry.space_group_name_H-M   'P 1'
#
loop_
_entity.id
_entity.type
_entity.pdbx_description
1 polymer ?
#
loop_
_entity_poly.entity_id
_entity_poly.type
_entity_poly.pdbx_seq_one_letter_code
_entity_poly.pdbx_strand_id
1 'polypeptide(L)'
;MGDSRTWTAAPSAAEHARSVLAASWSCAVTAEGGREELVGAHTVSEDGRVTLDVPEDSTLVAAAICAPRGEPSAVLEFADVAPVPVRSRIRARLWIAGWFVPGDGRLE
;
A
#
# COMPACT_ATOMS: atom_id res chain seq x y z
N MET A 1 -47.59 1.28 3.50
CA MET A 1 -46.78 0.06 3.30
C MET A 1 -45.90 0.28 2.09
N GLY A 2 -44.62 0.59 2.29
CA GLY A 2 -43.70 0.92 1.20
C GLY A 2 -42.44 1.59 1.73
N ASP A 3 -41.71 0.89 2.61
CA ASP A 3 -40.42 1.34 3.10
C ASP A 3 -39.41 1.22 1.96
N SER A 4 -39.23 2.31 1.21
CA SER A 4 -38.13 2.46 0.27
C SER A 4 -36.85 2.57 1.09
N ARG A 5 -36.30 1.41 1.46
CA ARG A 5 -34.93 1.29 1.97
C ARG A 5 -34.02 1.71 0.81
N THR A 6 -33.76 3.00 0.73
CA THR A 6 -32.70 3.59 -0.07
C THR A 6 -31.41 3.00 0.50
N TRP A 7 -31.03 1.84 -0.03
CA TRP A 7 -29.71 1.28 0.20
C TRP A 7 -28.76 2.25 -0.49
N THR A 8 -28.19 3.18 0.25
CA THR A 8 -27.05 3.96 -0.22
C THR A 8 -26.04 2.94 -0.74
N ALA A 9 -25.75 2.95 -2.05
CA ALA A 9 -24.77 2.05 -2.64
C ALA A 9 -23.44 2.30 -1.93
N ALA A 10 -23.09 1.42 -0.98
CA ALA A 10 -21.84 1.49 -0.27
C ALA A 10 -20.74 0.98 -1.21
N PRO A 11 -19.54 1.61 -1.21
CA PRO A 11 -18.42 1.10 -1.99
C PRO A 11 -18.11 -0.34 -1.56
N SER A 12 -17.79 -1.18 -2.54
CA SER A 12 -17.30 -2.53 -2.33
C SER A 12 -15.94 -2.52 -1.59
N ALA A 13 -15.55 -3.68 -1.05
CA ALA A 13 -14.23 -3.82 -0.41
C ALA A 13 -13.07 -3.47 -1.35
N ALA A 14 -13.19 -3.81 -2.64
CA ALA A 14 -12.18 -3.50 -3.65
C ALA A 14 -12.10 -1.99 -3.94
N GLU A 15 -13.25 -1.32 -4.08
CA GLU A 15 -13.29 0.14 -4.27
C GLU A 15 -12.76 0.87 -3.04
N HIS A 16 -13.06 0.38 -1.84
CA HIS A 16 -12.52 0.93 -0.60
C HIS A 16 -11.00 0.74 -0.52
N ALA A 17 -10.47 -0.45 -0.86
CA ALA A 17 -9.03 -0.70 -0.92
C ALA A 17 -8.32 0.24 -1.91
N ARG A 18 -8.86 0.42 -3.12
CA ARG A 18 -8.33 1.38 -4.09
C ARG A 18 -8.37 2.82 -3.58
N SER A 19 -9.43 3.19 -2.86
CA SER A 19 -9.56 4.52 -2.26
C SER A 19 -8.52 4.75 -1.16
N VAL A 20 -8.26 3.75 -0.31
CA VAL A 20 -7.20 3.82 0.70
C VAL A 20 -5.83 3.98 0.05
N LEU A 21 -5.51 3.16 -0.97
CA LEU A 21 -4.26 3.31 -1.72
C LEU A 21 -4.09 4.73 -2.28
N ALA A 22 -5.13 5.25 -2.94
CA ALA A 22 -5.07 6.57 -3.58
C ALA A 22 -4.97 7.73 -2.57
N ALA A 23 -5.50 7.57 -1.35
CA ALA A 23 -5.47 8.60 -0.30
C ALA A 23 -4.21 8.55 0.57
N SER A 24 -3.45 7.46 0.50
CA SER A 24 -2.26 7.25 1.33
C SER A 24 -1.08 8.06 0.82
N TRP A 25 -0.38 8.76 1.71
CA TRP A 25 0.90 9.41 1.37
C TRP A 25 2.13 8.61 1.83
N SER A 26 1.95 7.70 2.78
CA SER A 26 3.00 6.82 3.27
C SER A 26 2.56 5.36 3.23
N CYS A 27 3.55 4.47 3.18
CA CYS A 27 3.35 3.04 3.33
C CYS A 27 4.47 2.46 4.19
N ALA A 28 4.15 1.44 4.97
CA ALA A 28 5.17 0.59 5.58
C ALA A 28 5.34 -0.66 4.72
N VAL A 29 6.59 -1.03 4.44
CA VAL A 29 6.93 -2.28 3.78
C VAL A 29 7.57 -3.21 4.79
N THR A 30 7.14 -4.47 4.79
CA THR A 30 7.76 -5.54 5.59
C THR A 30 8.20 -6.63 4.64
N ALA A 31 9.50 -6.91 4.58
CA ALA A 31 10.10 -7.93 3.74
C ALA A 31 11.13 -8.75 4.55
N GLU A 32 11.74 -9.73 3.91
CA GLU A 32 12.86 -10.46 4.50
C GLU A 32 14.01 -9.49 4.80
N GLY A 33 14.37 -9.33 6.07
CA GLY A 33 15.40 -8.38 6.50
C GLY A 33 14.89 -7.15 7.25
N GLY A 34 13.57 -6.88 7.25
CA GLY A 34 13.01 -5.88 8.16
C GLY A 34 11.73 -5.19 7.73
N ARG A 35 11.37 -4.17 8.51
CA ARG A 35 10.27 -3.25 8.24
C ARG A 35 10.83 -1.85 8.04
N GLU A 36 10.33 -1.17 7.01
CA GLU A 36 10.71 0.20 6.67
C GLU A 36 9.45 1.04 6.44
N GLU A 37 9.50 2.32 6.81
CA GLU A 37 8.43 3.28 6.56
C GLU A 37 8.85 4.24 5.46
N LEU A 38 8.04 4.32 4.41
CA LEU A 38 8.31 5.05 3.18
C LEU A 38 7.26 6.15 3.01
N VAL A 39 7.72 7.38 2.78
CA VAL A 39 6.87 8.57 2.65
C VAL A 39 7.01 9.14 1.24
N GLY A 40 5.90 9.29 0.51
CA GLY A 40 5.90 9.81 -0.86
C GLY A 40 6.61 8.91 -1.88
N ALA A 41 6.90 7.67 -1.50
CA ALA A 41 7.72 6.74 -2.27
C ALA A 41 6.91 5.70 -3.05
N HIS A 42 5.57 5.65 -2.88
CA HIS A 42 4.74 4.72 -3.63
C HIS A 42 3.94 5.45 -4.72
N THR A 43 3.78 4.79 -5.85
CA THR A 43 2.88 5.20 -6.94
C THR A 43 2.01 4.02 -7.33
N VAL A 44 0.75 4.28 -7.66
CA VAL A 44 -0.19 3.24 -8.12
C VAL A 44 -0.56 3.52 -9.56
N SER A 45 -0.34 2.55 -10.44
CA SER A 45 -0.70 2.62 -11.86
C SER A 45 -2.21 2.41 -12.07
N GLU A 46 -2.70 2.71 -13.28
CA GLU A 46 -4.12 2.54 -13.63
C GLU A 46 -4.62 1.09 -13.52
N ASP A 47 -3.75 0.11 -13.75
CA ASP A 47 -4.03 -1.31 -13.58
C ASP A 47 -3.90 -1.80 -12.13
N GLY A 48 -3.50 -0.92 -11.20
CA GLY A 48 -3.43 -1.19 -9.77
C GLY A 48 -2.12 -1.80 -9.27
N ARG A 49 -1.05 -1.76 -10.08
CA ARG A 49 0.30 -2.12 -9.66
C ARG A 49 0.88 -1.03 -8.77
N VAL A 50 1.60 -1.44 -7.72
CA VAL A 50 2.25 -0.52 -6.78
C VAL A 50 3.73 -0.53 -7.05
N THR A 51 4.27 0.63 -7.43
CA THR A 51 5.71 0.83 -7.59
C THR A 51 6.25 1.57 -6.39
N LEU A 52 7.39 1.13 -5.84
CA LEU A 52 8.14 1.80 -4.80
C LEU A 52 9.44 2.38 -5.33
N ASP A 53 9.67 3.65 -4.99
CA ASP A 53 10.92 4.37 -5.12
C ASP A 53 11.63 4.35 -3.77
N VAL A 54 12.66 3.51 -3.63
CA VAL A 54 13.35 3.29 -2.37
C VAL A 54 14.81 3.72 -2.45
N PRO A 55 15.39 4.24 -1.37
CA PRO A 55 16.82 4.50 -1.29
C PRO A 55 17.66 3.23 -1.58
N GLU A 56 18.87 3.40 -2.11
CA GLU A 56 19.78 2.28 -2.41
C GLU A 56 20.15 1.45 -1.16
N ASP A 57 20.12 2.07 0.03
CA ASP A 57 20.39 1.46 1.32
C ASP A 57 19.13 0.90 2.02
N SER A 58 17.99 0.87 1.32
CA SER A 58 16.73 0.32 1.82
C SER A 58 16.84 -1.16 2.17
N THR A 59 16.16 -1.55 3.25
CA THR A 59 16.01 -2.95 3.65
C THR A 59 15.35 -3.80 2.57
N LEU A 60 14.49 -3.20 1.75
CA LEU A 60 13.81 -3.87 0.64
C LEU A 60 14.77 -4.15 -0.53
N VAL A 61 15.73 -3.26 -0.79
CA VAL A 61 16.81 -3.49 -1.77
C VAL A 61 17.70 -4.63 -1.30
N ALA A 62 18.09 -4.63 -0.02
CA ALA A 62 18.84 -5.74 0.57
C ALA A 62 18.08 -7.08 0.47
N ALA A 63 16.76 -7.06 0.75
CA ALA A 63 15.89 -8.22 0.59
C ALA A 63 15.89 -8.76 -0.85
N ALA A 64 15.82 -7.86 -1.84
CA ALA A 64 15.86 -8.23 -3.25
C ALA A 64 17.20 -8.88 -3.63
N ILE A 65 18.33 -8.33 -3.18
CA ILE A 65 19.67 -8.91 -3.42
C ILE A 65 19.77 -10.34 -2.85
N CYS A 66 19.15 -10.60 -1.71
CA CYS A 66 19.17 -11.91 -1.06
C CYS A 66 18.14 -12.90 -1.60
N ALA A 67 17.12 -12.44 -2.34
CA ALA A 67 16.06 -13.29 -2.86
C ALA A 67 16.55 -14.13 -4.07
N PRO A 68 16.20 -15.44 -4.16
CA PRO A 68 16.70 -16.32 -5.24
C PRO A 68 16.43 -15.84 -6.67
N ARG A 69 15.39 -15.02 -6.88
CA ARG A 69 15.00 -14.43 -8.18
C ARG A 69 15.11 -12.90 -8.22
N GLY A 70 15.65 -12.28 -7.18
CA GLY A 70 15.51 -10.84 -7.01
C GLY A 70 14.09 -10.41 -6.61
N GLU A 71 13.22 -11.37 -6.27
CA GLU A 71 11.79 -11.15 -6.03
C GLU A 71 11.46 -11.32 -4.53
N PRO A 72 11.70 -10.31 -3.68
CA PRO A 72 11.43 -10.45 -2.26
C PRO A 72 9.92 -10.48 -2.03
N SER A 73 9.47 -11.43 -1.20
CA SER A 73 8.10 -11.38 -0.70
C SER A 73 7.98 -10.27 0.33
N ALA A 74 6.90 -9.49 0.22
CA ALA A 74 6.67 -8.37 1.09
C ALA A 74 5.19 -8.15 1.38
N VAL A 75 4.94 -7.46 2.49
CA VAL A 75 3.62 -6.92 2.84
C VAL A 75 3.73 -5.40 2.91
N LEU A 76 2.88 -4.73 2.14
CA LEU A 76 2.63 -3.31 2.25
C LEU A 76 1.49 -3.03 3.19
N GLU A 77 1.68 -2.07 4.07
CA GLU A 77 0.66 -1.52 4.95
C GLU A 77 0.43 -0.05 4.62
N PHE A 78 -0.83 0.30 4.38
CA PHE A 78 -1.29 1.65 4.14
C PHE A 78 -2.31 2.07 5.20
N ALA A 79 -2.33 3.36 5.51
CA ALA A 79 -3.29 3.93 6.45
C ALA A 79 -3.94 5.17 5.84
N ASP A 80 -5.28 5.17 5.82
CA ASP A 80 -6.05 6.35 5.46
C ASP A 80 -6.20 7.24 6.70
N VAL A 81 -5.49 8.37 6.71
CA VAL A 81 -5.44 9.31 7.84
C VAL A 81 -6.42 10.45 7.61
N ALA A 82 -7.27 10.73 8.60
CA ALA A 82 -8.15 11.88 8.57
C ALA A 82 -7.36 13.20 8.50
N PRO A 83 -7.69 14.10 7.55
CA PRO A 83 -6.95 15.36 7.36
C PRO A 83 -7.24 16.38 8.46
N VAL A 84 -8.26 16.14 9.29
CA VAL A 84 -8.66 17.00 10.41
C VAL A 84 -8.46 16.29 11.74
N PRO A 85 -8.20 17.03 12.85
CA PRO A 85 -8.06 16.43 14.17
C PRO A 85 -9.37 15.80 14.64
N VAL A 86 -9.40 14.48 14.74
CA VAL A 86 -10.50 13.68 15.29
C VAL A 86 -9.95 12.67 16.29
N ARG A 87 -10.83 12.12 17.15
CA ARG A 87 -10.43 11.18 18.20
C ARG A 87 -9.72 9.92 17.67
N SER A 88 -10.19 9.36 16.54
CA SER A 88 -9.54 8.25 15.83
C SER A 88 -9.15 8.70 14.45
N ARG A 89 -7.88 9.04 14.25
CA ARG A 89 -7.42 9.63 12.98
C ARG A 89 -7.26 8.60 11.87
N ILE A 90 -7.07 7.32 12.20
CA ILE A 90 -7.00 6.26 11.19
C ILE A 90 -8.44 5.86 10.82
N ARG A 91 -8.84 6.14 9.59
CA ARG A 91 -10.17 5.81 9.06
C ARG A 91 -10.23 4.40 8.48
N ALA A 92 -9.13 3.96 7.88
CA ALA A 92 -8.99 2.63 7.33
C ALA A 92 -7.51 2.20 7.31
N ARG A 93 -7.28 0.89 7.25
CA ARG A 93 -5.98 0.29 7.00
C ARG A 93 -6.12 -0.72 5.87
N LEU A 94 -5.08 -0.83 5.06
CA LEU A 94 -5.00 -1.79 3.97
C LEU A 94 -3.67 -2.51 4.04
N TRP A 95 -3.74 -3.83 3.84
CA TRP A 95 -2.56 -4.67 3.70
C TRP A 95 -2.57 -5.33 2.32
N ILE A 96 -1.44 -5.29 1.63
CA ILE A 96 -1.24 -5.96 0.33
C ILE A 96 -0.02 -6.84 0.48
N ALA A 97 -0.20 -8.14 0.30
CA ALA A 97 0.89 -9.10 0.28
C ALA A 97 1.22 -9.48 -1.17
N GLY A 98 2.50 -9.62 -1.48
CA GLY A 98 2.95 -9.99 -2.81
C GLY A 98 4.45 -10.20 -2.90
N TRP A 99 4.96 -10.06 -4.11
CA TRP A 99 6.38 -10.03 -4.42
C TRP A 99 6.69 -8.75 -5.16
N PHE A 100 7.85 -8.18 -4.89
CA PHE A 100 8.39 -7.10 -5.69
C PHE A 100 9.24 -7.64 -6.82
N VAL A 101 9.25 -6.97 -7.96
CA VAL A 101 10.18 -7.24 -9.06
C VAL A 101 11.09 -6.02 -9.25
N PRO A 102 12.41 -6.20 -9.41
CA PRO A 102 13.31 -5.10 -9.74
C PRO A 102 13.01 -4.53 -11.13
N GLY A 103 12.66 -3.25 -11.18
CA GLY A 103 12.62 -2.41 -12.38
C GLY A 103 13.85 -1.49 -12.45
N ASP A 104 13.87 -0.56 -13.42
CA ASP A 104 14.94 0.40 -13.66
C ASP A 104 15.15 1.38 -12.47
N GLY A 105 15.71 0.91 -11.36
CA GLY A 105 15.87 1.65 -10.10
C GLY A 105 14.61 1.75 -9.23
N ARG A 106 13.56 0.98 -9.54
CA ARG A 106 12.29 0.93 -8.78
C ARG A 106 11.90 -0.51 -8.49
N LEU A 107 11.03 -0.75 -7.51
CA LEU A 107 10.47 -2.08 -7.23
C LEU A 107 8.97 -2.09 -7.55
N GLU A 108 8.49 -3.06 -8.33
CA GLU A 108 7.11 -3.16 -8.87
C GLU A 108 6.32 -4.40 -8.44
#